data_AF-A0A6A0GVW3-F1
#
_entry.id   AF-A0A6A0GVW3-F1
#
_cell.length_a   1.000
_cell.length_b   1.000
_cell.length_c   1.000
_cell.angle_alpha   90.00
_cell.angle_beta   90.00
_cell.angle_gamma   90.00
#
_symmetry.space_group_name_H-M   'P 1'
#
loop_
_entity.id
_entity.type
_entity.pdbx_description
1 polymer ?
#
loop_
_entity_poly.entity_id
_entity_poly.type
_entity_poly.pdbx_seq_one_letter_code
_entity_poly.pdbx_strand_id
1 'polypeptide(L)'
;MQRSREHKRLLHEALTQLKRSKRKDYYRSVLDVSKTASYDEIRKAYKKMALLHHPDRHSSASAAKKAKHERKFKEILQAYRDLTDP
;
A
#
# COMPACT_ATOMS: atom_id res chain seq x y z
N MET A 1 -5.36 13.39 -39.67
CA MET A 1 -5.80 12.34 -38.71
C MET A 1 -4.88 12.19 -37.47
N GLN A 2 -4.24 13.25 -36.96
CA GLN A 2 -3.35 13.16 -35.78
C GLN A 2 -4.12 13.17 -34.44
N ARG A 3 -5.22 13.94 -34.33
CA ARG A 3 -6.04 14.08 -33.12
C ARG A 3 -6.57 12.76 -32.52
N SER A 4 -6.77 11.71 -33.33
CA SER A 4 -7.32 10.42 -32.86
C SER A 4 -6.30 9.55 -32.13
N ARG A 5 -5.00 9.64 -32.47
CA ARG A 5 -3.93 8.90 -31.77
C ARG A 5 -3.57 9.55 -30.43
N GLU A 6 -3.60 10.87 -30.38
CA GLU A 6 -3.31 11.64 -29.17
C GLU A 6 -4.39 11.44 -28.11
N HIS A 7 -5.67 11.46 -28.50
CA HIS A 7 -6.77 11.12 -27.58
C HIS A 7 -6.65 9.72 -26.99
N LYS A 8 -6.25 8.71 -27.78
CA LYS A 8 -6.04 7.35 -27.28
C LYS A 8 -4.88 7.26 -26.28
N ARG A 9 -3.79 8.02 -26.52
CA ARG A 9 -2.67 8.13 -25.56
C ARG A 9 -3.09 8.81 -24.26
N LEU A 10 -3.77 9.94 -24.34
CA LEU A 10 -4.27 10.68 -23.18
C LEU A 10 -5.24 9.83 -22.34
N LEU A 11 -6.15 9.08 -23.00
CA LEU A 11 -7.03 8.12 -22.33
C LEU A 11 -6.24 7.02 -21.61
N HIS A 12 -5.24 6.44 -22.28
CA HIS A 12 -4.42 5.38 -21.69
C HIS A 12 -3.61 5.89 -20.48
N GLU A 13 -3.06 7.10 -20.57
CA GLU A 13 -2.30 7.73 -19.50
C GLU A 13 -3.20 8.06 -18.30
N ALA A 14 -4.39 8.63 -18.55
CA ALA A 14 -5.38 8.91 -17.51
C ALA A 14 -5.87 7.62 -16.80
N LEU A 15 -6.15 6.55 -17.55
CA LEU A 15 -6.53 5.25 -16.98
C LEU A 15 -5.38 4.66 -16.14
N THR A 16 -4.14 4.80 -16.59
CA THR A 16 -2.96 4.33 -15.88
C THR A 16 -2.77 5.10 -14.56
N GLN A 17 -2.89 6.42 -14.59
CA GLN A 17 -2.83 7.27 -13.39
C GLN A 17 -3.95 6.93 -12.40
N LEU A 18 -5.19 6.75 -12.86
CA LEU A 18 -6.31 6.36 -12.01
C LEU A 18 -6.08 5.00 -11.35
N LYS A 19 -5.58 4.02 -12.12
CA LYS A 19 -5.25 2.68 -11.59
C LYS A 19 -4.11 2.75 -10.57
N ARG A 20 -3.11 3.61 -10.79
CA ARG A 20 -1.99 3.85 -9.86
C ARG A 20 -2.50 4.49 -8.57
N SER A 21 -3.38 5.49 -8.65
CA SER A 21 -4.02 6.11 -7.47
C SER A 21 -4.81 5.08 -6.66
N LYS A 22 -5.71 4.31 -7.30
CA LYS A 22 -6.51 3.29 -6.60
C LYS A 22 -5.66 2.27 -5.84
N ARG A 23 -4.50 1.87 -6.40
CA ARG A 23 -3.55 0.99 -5.68
C ARG A 23 -2.92 1.70 -4.49
N LYS A 24 -2.47 2.94 -4.64
CA LYS A 24 -1.93 3.75 -3.53
C LYS A 24 -2.97 3.95 -2.42
N ASP A 25 -4.23 4.22 -2.76
CA ASP A 25 -5.33 4.35 -1.80
C ASP A 25 -5.58 3.06 -1.00
N TYR A 26 -5.55 1.89 -1.66
CA TYR A 26 -5.71 0.60 -0.98
C TYR A 26 -4.60 0.37 0.06
N TYR A 27 -3.34 0.62 -0.31
CA TYR A 27 -2.20 0.46 0.59
C TYR A 27 -2.19 1.47 1.74
N ARG A 28 -2.72 2.67 1.51
CA ARG A 28 -2.93 3.67 2.58
C ARG A 28 -3.98 3.19 3.59
N SER A 29 -5.07 2.59 3.13
CA SER A 29 -6.05 1.97 4.03
C SER A 29 -5.48 0.79 4.83
N VAL A 30 -4.56 0.00 4.25
CA VAL A 30 -3.87 -1.09 4.95
C VAL A 30 -2.96 -0.57 6.07
N LEU A 31 -2.29 0.56 5.83
CA LEU A 31 -1.41 1.22 6.81
C LEU A 31 -2.17 2.14 7.78
N ASP A 32 -3.48 2.30 7.62
CA ASP A 32 -4.32 3.21 8.40
C ASP A 32 -3.84 4.67 8.32
N VAL A 33 -3.48 5.12 7.11
CA VAL A 33 -2.99 6.48 6.85
C VAL A 33 -3.92 7.25 5.91
N SER A 34 -3.92 8.58 6.03
CA SER A 34 -4.73 9.46 5.18
C SER A 34 -4.34 9.38 3.70
N LYS A 35 -5.27 9.72 2.81
CA LYS A 35 -5.02 9.86 1.36
C LYS A 35 -3.96 10.92 1.05
N THR A 36 -3.87 11.92 1.91
CA THR A 36 -2.87 13.01 1.87
C THR A 36 -1.62 12.69 2.66
N ALA A 37 -1.48 11.46 3.19
CA ALA A 37 -0.38 11.13 4.06
C ALA A 37 0.97 11.26 3.35
N SER A 38 1.90 11.94 4.02
CA SER A 38 3.27 12.12 3.56
C SER A 38 4.09 10.85 3.77
N TYR A 39 5.23 10.76 3.07
CA TYR A 39 6.16 9.65 3.21
C TYR A 39 6.56 9.37 4.67
N ASP A 40 6.74 10.42 5.47
CA ASP A 40 7.08 10.31 6.89
C ASP A 40 5.96 9.64 7.70
N GLU A 41 4.70 9.97 7.41
CA GLU A 41 3.53 9.34 8.05
C GLU A 41 3.40 7.88 7.65
N ILE A 42 3.63 7.56 6.38
CA ILE A 42 3.64 6.18 5.86
C ILE A 42 4.73 5.36 6.58
N ARG A 43 5.92 5.93 6.78
CA ARG A 43 7.02 5.29 7.52
C ARG A 43 6.70 5.10 9.00
N LYS A 44 6.08 6.09 9.65
CA LYS A 44 5.62 5.99 11.05
C LYS A 44 4.55 4.92 11.22
N ALA A 45 3.56 4.90 10.33
CA ALA A 45 2.50 3.91 10.33
C ALA A 45 3.03 2.49 10.07
N TYR A 46 3.93 2.34 9.10
CA TYR A 46 4.64 1.08 8.85
C TYR A 46 5.34 0.58 10.12
N LYS A 47 6.13 1.43 10.80
CA LYS A 47 6.80 1.04 12.06
C LYS A 47 5.80 0.61 13.13
N LYS A 48 4.71 1.36 13.31
CA LYS A 48 3.66 1.04 14.29
C LYS A 48 3.00 -0.31 13.98
N MET A 49 2.62 -0.54 12.73
CA MET A 49 1.97 -1.77 12.29
C MET A 49 2.93 -2.97 12.29
N ALA A 50 4.19 -2.78 11.90
CA ALA A 50 5.22 -3.82 11.95
C ALA A 50 5.46 -4.29 13.39
N LEU A 51 5.52 -3.37 14.35
CA LEU A 51 5.62 -3.71 15.78
C LEU A 51 4.37 -4.42 16.31
N LEU A 52 3.18 -4.01 15.86
CA LEU A 52 1.92 -4.64 16.23
C LEU A 52 1.76 -6.05 15.66
N HIS A 53 2.23 -6.28 14.43
CA HIS A 53 2.11 -7.57 13.73
C HIS A 53 3.35 -8.44 13.84
N HIS A 54 4.36 -8.05 14.62
CA HIS A 54 5.65 -8.75 14.70
C HIS A 54 5.48 -10.18 15.24
N PRO A 55 6.09 -11.20 14.59
CA PRO A 55 5.95 -12.59 15.00
C PRO A 55 6.51 -12.87 16.40
N ASP A 56 7.51 -12.09 16.85
CA ASP A 56 8.10 -12.21 18.19
C ASP A 56 7.08 -11.95 19.32
N ARG A 57 6.23 -10.93 19.17
CA ARG A 57 5.16 -10.61 20.15
C ARG A 57 3.99 -11.59 20.09
N HIS A 58 3.87 -12.33 18.98
CA HIS A 58 2.82 -13.31 18.75
C HIS A 58 3.35 -14.75 18.75
N SER A 59 4.56 -14.94 19.28
CA SER A 59 5.19 -16.24 19.45
C SER A 59 4.35 -17.17 20.33
N SER A 60 3.65 -16.62 21.32
CA SER A 60 2.69 -17.31 22.20
C SER A 60 1.24 -17.39 21.67
N ALA A 61 0.95 -16.78 20.52
CA ALA A 61 -0.39 -16.76 19.95
C ALA A 61 -0.69 -18.02 19.13
N SER A 62 -1.97 -18.41 19.06
CA SER A 62 -2.43 -19.56 18.27
C SER A 62 -2.01 -19.46 16.79
N ALA A 63 -1.80 -20.61 16.13
CA ALA A 63 -1.37 -20.70 14.73
C ALA A 63 -2.21 -19.83 13.77
N ALA A 64 -3.52 -19.75 13.99
CA ALA A 64 -4.43 -18.89 13.22
C ALA A 64 -4.09 -17.38 13.35
N LYS A 65 -3.70 -16.93 14.53
CA LYS A 65 -3.25 -15.53 14.74
C LYS A 65 -1.92 -15.31 14.04
N LYS A 66 -0.93 -16.19 14.19
CA LYS A 66 0.37 -16.08 13.50
C LYS A 66 0.20 -15.94 11.99
N ALA A 67 -0.62 -16.79 11.36
CA ALA A 67 -0.90 -16.71 9.93
C ALA A 67 -1.56 -15.37 9.54
N LYS A 68 -2.48 -14.85 10.35
CA LYS A 68 -3.13 -13.54 10.12
C LYS A 68 -2.14 -12.38 10.25
N HIS A 69 -1.27 -12.41 11.25
CA HIS A 69 -0.24 -11.38 11.45
C HIS A 69 0.82 -11.41 10.35
N GLU A 70 1.24 -12.59 9.90
CA GLU A 70 2.17 -12.74 8.78
C GLU A 70 1.60 -12.21 7.46
N ARG A 71 0.34 -12.55 7.14
CA ARG A 71 -0.34 -12.02 5.95
C ARG A 71 -0.41 -10.49 5.98
N LYS A 72 -0.87 -9.93 7.11
CA LYS A 72 -0.89 -8.48 7.29
C LYS A 72 0.50 -7.86 7.19
N PHE A 73 1.52 -8.48 7.76
CA PHE A 73 2.90 -7.99 7.70
C PHE A 73 3.41 -7.94 6.25
N LYS A 74 3.12 -8.96 5.44
CA LYS A 74 3.44 -8.97 4.00
C LYS A 74 2.69 -7.85 3.25
N GLU A 75 1.40 -7.66 3.51
CA GLU A 75 0.63 -6.56 2.91
C GLU A 75 1.16 -5.17 3.31
N ILE A 76 1.50 -4.97 4.59
CA ILE A 76 2.11 -3.74 5.13
C ILE A 76 3.46 -3.45 4.46
N LEU A 77 4.29 -4.48 4.28
CA LEU A 77 5.60 -4.35 3.63
C LEU A 77 5.45 -4.00 2.14
N GLN A 78 4.50 -4.63 1.45
CA GLN A 78 4.22 -4.36 0.05
C GLN A 78 3.63 -2.96 -0.14
N ALA A 79 2.67 -2.58 0.72
CA ALA A 79 2.12 -1.23 0.79
C ALA A 79 3.21 -0.18 0.96
N TYR A 80 4.12 -0.39 1.90
CA TYR A 80 5.25 0.50 2.12
C TYR A 80 6.13 0.60 0.87
N ARG A 81 6.53 -0.53 0.26
CA ARG A 81 7.32 -0.52 -0.99
C ARG A 81 6.64 0.24 -2.12
N ASP A 82 5.38 -0.08 -2.43
CA ASP A 82 4.61 0.57 -3.52
C ASP A 82 4.36 2.07 -3.27
N LEU A 83 4.27 2.49 -2.00
CA LEU A 83 4.09 3.91 -1.65
C LEU A 83 5.40 4.69 -1.56
N THR A 84 6.51 4.00 -1.32
CA THR A 84 7.84 4.60 -1.22
C THR A 84 8.59 4.63 -2.55
N ASP A 85 8.19 3.82 -3.52
CA ASP A 85 8.69 3.84 -4.90
C ASP A 85 7.95 4.90 -5.74
N PRO A 86 8.63 5.98 -6.21
CA PRO A 86 8.02 7.09 -6.97
C PRO A 86 7.56 6.73 -8.39
#